data_AF-A0A935RPW2-F1
#
_entry.id   AF-A0A935RPW2-F1
#
_cell.length_a   1.000
_cell.length_b   1.000
_cell.length_c   1.000
_cell.angle_alpha   90.00
_cell.angle_beta   90.00
_cell.angle_gamma   90.00
#
_symmetry.space_group_name_H-M   'P 1'
#
loop_
_entity.id
_entity.type
_entity.pdbx_description
1 polymer ?
#
loop_
_entity_poly.entity_id
_entity_poly.type
_entity_poly.pdbx_seq_one_letter_code
_entity_poly.pdbx_strand_id
1 'polypeptide(L)'
;MHEILGRNHFQAHPSMDDDELDASDVMRMGDVLANREEYQEADEWIGSVINQLELSRSYSVREFLHLMGRELSEIAHEDGILTSAFKARIPVYCPDLGRFGTVSWNCSGEV
;
A
#
# COMPACT_ATOMS: atom_id res chain seq x y z
N MET A 1 -2.77 1.68 -3.24
CA MET A 1 -2.72 2.83 -2.30
C MET A 1 -2.13 4.05 -2.99
N HIS A 2 -1.00 3.93 -3.68
CA HIS A 2 -0.37 5.01 -4.44
C HIS A 2 -1.36 5.87 -5.26
N GLU A 3 -2.17 5.25 -6.13
CA GLU A 3 -3.13 5.98 -6.98
C GLU A 3 -4.30 6.61 -6.23
N ILE A 4 -4.71 6.01 -5.10
CA ILE A 4 -5.79 6.53 -4.23
C ILE A 4 -5.38 7.90 -3.66
N LEU A 5 -4.08 8.12 -3.49
CA LEU A 5 -3.51 9.39 -3.01
C LEU A 5 -3.32 10.42 -4.14
N GLY A 6 -3.83 10.15 -5.36
CA GLY A 6 -3.74 11.06 -6.51
C GLY A 6 -2.42 10.99 -7.28
N ARG A 7 -1.64 9.94 -7.07
CA ARG A 7 -0.34 9.73 -7.73
C ARG A 7 -0.47 8.79 -8.91
N ASN A 8 0.49 8.86 -9.83
CA ASN A 8 0.40 8.13 -11.09
C ASN A 8 1.59 7.19 -11.28
N HIS A 9 1.31 6.06 -11.90
CA HIS A 9 2.32 5.22 -12.51
C HIS A 9 2.51 5.62 -13.97
N PHE A 10 3.72 5.47 -14.48
CA PHE A 10 4.04 5.79 -15.87
C PHE A 10 4.50 4.55 -16.63
N GLN A 11 4.26 4.51 -17.94
CA GLN A 11 4.70 3.39 -18.77
C GLN A 11 6.21 3.52 -19.04
N ALA A 12 6.97 2.49 -18.66
CA ALA A 12 8.39 2.37 -18.98
C ALA A 12 8.58 1.95 -20.44
N HIS A 13 9.60 2.50 -21.09
CA HIS A 13 10.08 1.98 -22.36
C HIS A 13 11.17 0.92 -22.13
N PRO A 14 11.20 -0.19 -22.88
CA PRO A 14 12.20 -1.24 -22.71
C PRO A 14 13.66 -0.78 -22.79
N SER A 15 13.92 0.31 -23.54
CA SER A 15 15.26 0.85 -23.74
C SER A 15 15.71 1.88 -22.69
N MET A 16 14.90 2.15 -21.66
CA MET A 16 15.33 3.02 -20.56
C MET A 16 16.41 2.32 -19.75
N ASP A 17 17.44 3.06 -19.37
CA ASP A 17 18.57 2.57 -18.58
C ASP A 17 18.23 2.59 -17.09
N ASP A 18 18.53 1.49 -16.40
CA ASP A 18 18.16 1.35 -14.99
C ASP A 18 19.05 2.22 -14.08
N ASP A 19 20.29 2.50 -14.47
CA ASP A 19 21.19 3.39 -13.72
C ASP A 19 20.71 4.85 -13.77
N GLU A 20 20.20 5.32 -14.92
CA GLU A 20 19.60 6.66 -15.05
C GLU A 20 18.30 6.80 -14.26
N LEU A 21 17.48 5.74 -14.25
CA LEU A 21 16.24 5.70 -13.47
C LEU A 21 16.54 5.74 -11.96
N ASP A 22 17.53 4.97 -11.51
CA ASP A 22 17.92 4.94 -10.10
C ASP A 22 18.47 6.29 -9.63
N ALA A 23 19.34 6.92 -10.43
CA ALA A 23 19.87 8.25 -10.17
C ALA A 23 18.79 9.35 -10.14
N SER A 24 17.63 9.09 -10.74
CA SER A 24 16.47 10.00 -10.78
C SER A 24 15.41 9.66 -9.73
N ASP A 25 15.68 8.75 -8.81
CA ASP A 25 14.72 8.24 -7.81
C ASP A 25 13.43 7.65 -8.40
N VAL A 26 13.55 7.07 -9.60
CA VAL A 26 12.46 6.36 -10.27
C VAL A 26 12.67 4.86 -10.12
N MET A 27 11.70 4.18 -9.53
CA MET A 27 11.65 2.74 -9.45
C MET A 27 10.92 2.15 -10.66
N ARG A 28 11.51 1.12 -11.26
CA ARG A 28 10.90 0.36 -12.35
C ARG A 28 10.46 -1.02 -11.88
N MET A 29 9.19 -1.36 -12.13
CA MET A 29 8.60 -2.67 -11.90
C MET A 29 8.10 -3.22 -13.23
N GLY A 30 8.98 -3.93 -13.94
CA GLY A 30 8.70 -4.42 -15.30
C GLY A 30 8.57 -3.28 -16.30
N ASP A 31 7.37 -3.04 -16.80
CA ASP A 31 7.02 -1.99 -17.76
C ASP A 31 6.35 -0.78 -17.10
N VAL A 32 6.37 -0.70 -15.77
CA VAL A 32 5.77 0.39 -14.98
C VAL A 32 6.87 1.15 -14.23
N LEU A 33 6.81 2.48 -14.27
CA LEU A 33 7.64 3.41 -13.50
C LEU A 33 6.82 4.01 -12.35
N ALA A 34 7.49 4.20 -11.22
CA ALA A 34 6.97 4.83 -10.02
C ALA A 34 8.02 5.75 -9.40
N ASN A 35 7.59 6.82 -8.75
CA ASN A 35 8.50 7.65 -7.95
C ASN A 35 8.78 6.94 -6.61
N ARG A 36 10.07 6.77 -6.26
CA ARG A 36 10.49 6.11 -5.03
C ARG A 36 10.14 6.89 -3.77
N GLU A 37 10.30 8.21 -3.78
CA GLU A 37 9.98 9.09 -2.66
C GLU A 37 8.49 8.99 -2.31
N GLU A 38 7.62 9.01 -3.33
CA GLU A 38 6.19 8.84 -3.15
C GLU A 38 5.85 7.47 -2.51
N TYR A 39 6.52 6.41 -2.93
CA TYR A 39 6.34 5.10 -2.31
C TYR A 39 6.80 5.07 -0.85
N GLN A 40 7.93 5.69 -0.55
CA GLN A 40 8.45 5.78 0.81
C GLN A 40 7.48 6.54 1.73
N GLU A 41 6.93 7.67 1.28
CA GLU A 41 5.94 8.42 2.04
C GLU A 41 4.67 7.60 2.32
N ALA A 42 4.24 6.77 1.35
CA ALA A 42 3.10 5.88 1.55
C ALA A 42 3.42 4.80 2.60
N ASP A 43 4.62 4.22 2.58
CA ASP A 43 5.07 3.25 3.58
C ASP A 43 5.19 3.86 4.98
N GLU A 44 5.71 5.08 5.09
CA GLU A 44 5.78 5.82 6.35
C GLU A 44 4.38 6.14 6.89
N TRP A 45 3.45 6.54 6.02
CA TRP A 45 2.05 6.75 6.40
C TRP A 45 1.39 5.46 6.89
N ILE A 46 1.61 4.33 6.20
CA ILE A 46 1.14 3.01 6.66
C ILE A 46 1.72 2.73 8.05
N GLY A 47 3.02 2.93 8.26
CA GLY A 47 3.68 2.80 9.57
C GLY A 47 3.04 3.67 10.65
N SER A 48 2.62 4.89 10.33
CA SER A 48 1.88 5.78 11.23
C SER A 48 0.51 5.20 11.62
N VAL A 49 -0.29 4.74 10.66
CA VAL A 49 -1.61 4.11 10.94
C VAL A 49 -1.44 2.91 11.85
N ILE A 50 -0.42 2.11 11.57
CA ILE A 50 -0.06 0.92 12.34
C ILE A 50 0.28 1.27 13.78
N ASN A 51 1.07 2.31 14.01
CA ASN A 51 1.48 2.74 15.35
C ASN A 51 0.30 3.25 16.18
N GLN A 52 -0.84 3.57 15.56
CA GLN A 52 -2.08 3.94 16.25
C GLN A 52 -2.94 2.72 16.63
N LEU A 53 -2.64 1.53 16.09
CA LEU A 53 -3.38 0.31 16.40
C LEU A 53 -3.01 -0.22 17.79
N GLU A 54 -3.99 -0.88 18.43
CA GLU A 54 -3.81 -1.45 19.76
C GLU A 54 -3.04 -2.77 19.66
N LEU A 55 -1.73 -2.73 19.89
CA LEU A 55 -0.86 -3.92 19.78
C LEU A 55 -1.10 -4.99 20.87
N SER A 56 -2.04 -4.75 21.80
CA SER A 56 -2.43 -5.71 22.85
C SER A 56 -3.25 -6.88 22.30
N ARG A 57 -3.85 -6.72 21.11
CA ARG A 57 -4.69 -7.71 20.45
C ARG A 57 -4.14 -8.09 19.09
N SER A 58 -4.41 -9.30 18.64
CA SER A 58 -4.17 -9.68 17.25
C SER A 58 -5.23 -9.06 16.33
N TYR A 59 -4.80 -8.69 15.12
CA TYR A 59 -5.69 -8.28 14.04
C TYR A 59 -5.63 -9.34 12.95
N SER A 60 -6.79 -9.80 12.48
CA SER A 60 -6.85 -10.58 11.25
C SER A 60 -6.51 -9.69 10.04
N VAL A 61 -5.97 -10.27 8.96
CA VAL A 61 -5.69 -9.51 7.72
C VAL A 61 -6.95 -8.82 7.21
N ARG A 62 -8.10 -9.47 7.32
CA ARG A 62 -9.40 -8.90 6.94
C ARG A 62 -9.73 -7.64 7.73
N GLU A 63 -9.55 -7.66 9.05
CA GLU A 63 -9.81 -6.49 9.90
C GLU A 63 -8.83 -5.37 9.62
N PHE A 64 -7.55 -5.70 9.43
CA PHE A 64 -6.54 -4.72 9.05
C PHE A 64 -6.88 -4.03 7.73
N LEU A 65 -7.20 -4.79 6.67
CA LEU A 65 -7.58 -4.23 5.37
C LEU A 65 -8.86 -3.39 5.44
N HIS A 66 -9.80 -3.75 6.32
CA HIS A 66 -11.00 -2.94 6.55
C HIS A 66 -10.67 -1.61 7.23
N LEU A 67 -9.79 -1.61 8.24
CA LEU A 67 -9.31 -0.39 8.91
C LEU A 67 -8.52 0.48 7.94
N MET A 68 -7.62 -0.10 7.15
CA MET A 68 -6.89 0.63 6.10
C MET A 68 -7.86 1.27 5.10
N GLY A 69 -8.91 0.56 4.69
CA GLY A 69 -9.95 1.12 3.81
C GLY A 69 -10.69 2.32 4.42
N ARG A 70 -10.92 2.31 5.75
CA ARG A 70 -11.47 3.45 6.49
C ARG A 70 -10.50 4.63 6.47
N GLU A 71 -9.26 4.44 6.93
CA GLU A 71 -8.27 5.52 7.02
C GLU A 71 -8.00 6.13 5.64
N LEU A 72 -7.85 5.29 4.61
CA LEU A 72 -7.70 5.75 3.23
C LEU A 72 -8.91 6.56 2.77
N SER A 73 -10.14 6.20 3.17
CA SER A 73 -11.33 6.93 2.74
C SER A 73 -11.41 8.36 3.27
N GLU A 74 -10.66 8.69 4.33
CA GLU A 74 -10.58 10.05 4.89
C GLU A 74 -9.60 10.94 4.12
N ILE A 75 -8.56 10.35 3.52
CA ILE A 75 -7.49 11.09 2.82
C ILE A 75 -7.47 10.87 1.30
N ALA A 76 -8.31 9.96 0.79
CA ALA A 76 -8.31 9.57 -0.62
C ALA A 76 -8.73 10.73 -1.53
N HIS A 77 -7.97 10.93 -2.60
CA HIS A 77 -8.34 11.79 -3.72
C HIS A 77 -9.25 11.04 -4.71
N GLU A 78 -9.05 9.73 -4.84
CA GLU A 78 -9.81 8.88 -5.78
C GLU A 78 -10.25 7.56 -5.14
N ASP A 79 -11.30 6.95 -5.70
CA ASP A 79 -11.79 5.66 -5.25
C ASP A 79 -10.94 4.51 -5.78
N GLY A 80 -10.20 3.84 -4.89
CA GLY A 80 -9.52 2.58 -5.19
C GLY A 80 -10.20 1.37 -4.57
N ILE A 81 -9.53 0.22 -4.68
CA ILE A 81 -10.07 -1.08 -4.25
C ILE A 81 -10.44 -1.07 -2.76
N LEU A 82 -9.55 -0.63 -1.88
CA LEU A 82 -9.77 -0.66 -0.43
C LEU A 82 -10.85 0.33 0.03
N THR A 83 -10.85 1.56 -0.51
CA THR A 83 -11.87 2.58 -0.16
C THR A 83 -13.25 2.17 -0.68
N SER A 84 -13.33 1.66 -1.91
CA SER A 84 -14.57 1.16 -2.50
C SER A 84 -15.11 -0.06 -1.74
N ALA A 85 -14.24 -1.02 -1.39
CA ALA A 85 -14.62 -2.19 -0.62
C ALA A 85 -15.11 -1.82 0.79
N PHE A 86 -14.47 -0.84 1.45
CA PHE A 86 -14.93 -0.29 2.72
C PHE A 86 -16.33 0.33 2.60
N LYS A 87 -16.55 1.22 1.62
CA LYS A 87 -17.85 1.86 1.36
C LYS A 87 -18.96 0.85 1.06
N ALA A 88 -18.65 -0.18 0.28
CA ALA A 88 -19.59 -1.24 -0.10
C ALA A 88 -19.75 -2.35 0.97
N ARG A 89 -18.99 -2.30 2.07
CA ARG A 89 -18.92 -3.34 3.11
C ARG A 89 -18.55 -4.72 2.55
N ILE A 90 -17.71 -4.75 1.53
CA ILE A 90 -17.19 -5.98 0.92
C ILE A 90 -15.87 -6.35 1.60
N PRO A 91 -15.73 -7.57 2.14
CA PRO A 91 -14.48 -7.99 2.76
C PRO A 91 -13.40 -8.26 1.71
N VAL A 92 -12.17 -7.78 1.98
CA VAL A 92 -10.98 -8.07 1.17
C VAL A 92 -10.12 -9.08 1.92
N TYR A 93 -9.63 -10.10 1.21
CA TYR A 93 -8.80 -11.17 1.75
C TYR A 93 -7.46 -11.21 1.02
N CYS A 94 -6.35 -11.18 1.79
CA CYS A 94 -4.99 -11.30 1.27
C CYS A 94 -4.14 -12.06 2.31
N PRO A 95 -4.12 -13.41 2.29
CA PRO A 95 -3.53 -14.20 3.37
C PRO A 95 -2.02 -14.00 3.55
N ASP A 96 -1.29 -13.66 2.48
CA ASP A 96 0.16 -13.50 2.49
C ASP A 96 0.64 -12.05 2.74
N LEU A 97 -0.24 -11.17 3.23
CA LEU A 97 0.07 -9.74 3.39
C LEU A 97 1.30 -9.49 4.27
N GLY A 98 1.51 -10.30 5.31
CA GLY A 98 2.68 -10.18 6.22
C GLY A 98 4.03 -10.48 5.58
N ARG A 99 4.06 -10.98 4.34
CA ARG A 99 5.28 -11.27 3.59
C ARG A 99 5.78 -10.07 2.77
N PHE A 100 4.94 -9.05 2.61
CA PHE A 100 5.17 -7.90 1.72
C PHE A 100 5.44 -6.65 2.56
N GLY A 101 6.63 -6.55 3.17
CA GLY A 101 7.05 -5.34 3.89
C GLY A 101 8.27 -5.54 4.79
N THR A 102 9.08 -4.48 4.92
CA THR A 102 10.22 -4.35 5.86
C THR A 102 9.75 -4.25 7.32
N VAL A 103 8.45 -4.07 7.55
CA VAL A 103 7.84 -4.01 8.88
C VAL A 103 7.44 -5.42 9.31
N SER A 104 8.08 -5.95 10.36
CA SER A 104 7.70 -7.25 10.96
C SER A 104 6.29 -7.17 11.55
N TRP A 105 5.36 -7.87 10.91
CA TRP A 105 3.98 -8.01 11.36
C TRP A 105 3.70 -9.39 11.96
N ASN A 106 3.20 -9.43 13.19
CA ASN A 106 2.58 -10.62 13.77
C ASN A 106 1.08 -10.64 13.42
N CYS A 107 0.75 -11.05 12.20
CA CYS A 107 -0.63 -11.36 11.85
C CYS A 107 -0.86 -12.87 12.06
N SER A 108 -1.66 -13.24 13.07
CA SER A 108 -2.05 -14.62 13.31
C SER A 108 -3.03 -15.06 12.21
N GLY A 109 -2.51 -15.70 11.17
CA GLY A 109 -3.32 -16.33 10.13
C GLY A 109 -3.96 -17.61 10.64
N GLU A 110 -5.13 -17.51 11.25
CA GLU A 110 -6.04 -18.66 11.35
C GLU A 110 -7.02 -18.58 10.16
N VAL A 111 -6.89 -19.59 9.28
CA VAL A 111 -7.79 -19.87 8.15
C VAL A 111 -9.03 -20.63 8.60
#